data_AF-A0A2K9DZ04-F1
#
_entry.id   AF-A0A2K9DZ04-F1
#
_cell.length_a   1.000
_cell.length_b   1.000
_cell.length_c   1.000
_cell.angle_alpha   90.00
_cell.angle_beta   90.00
_cell.angle_gamma   90.00
#
_symmetry.space_group_name_H-M   'P 1'
#
loop_
_entity.id
_entity.type
_entity.pdbx_description
1 polymer ?
#
loop_
_entity_poly.entity_id
_entity_poly.type
_entity_poly.pdbx_seq_one_letter_code
_entity_poly.pdbx_strand_id
1 'polypeptide(L)' 'MKQGDYHSFPESVDAFGADGKVTQITGGDNVVRTKVEIPGSYQGKEGIFEYIIEPDGVTCNHRLFRPNK' A
#
# COMPACT_ATOMS: atom_id res chain seq x y z
N MET A 1 5.26 23.04 -1.56
CA MET A 1 4.99 22.15 -2.71
C MET A 1 3.89 21.20 -2.28
N LYS A 2 2.68 21.31 -2.85
CA LYS A 2 1.51 20.51 -2.42
C LYS A 2 1.68 19.07 -2.92
N GLN A 3 2.08 18.15 -2.04
CA GLN A 3 1.89 16.73 -2.30
C GLN A 3 0.40 16.43 -2.12
N GLY A 4 -0.23 15.89 -3.16
CA GLY A 4 -1.58 15.36 -3.07
C GLY A 4 -1.58 14.13 -2.16
N ASP A 5 -2.38 14.19 -1.10
CA ASP A 5 -2.40 13.24 0.02
C ASP A 5 -3.04 11.90 -0.34
N TYR A 6 -2.41 11.13 -1.23
CA TYR A 6 -2.78 9.73 -1.46
C TYR A 6 -2.38 8.79 -0.30
N HIS A 7 -1.89 9.34 0.81
CA HIS A 7 -1.65 8.62 2.06
C HIS A 7 -2.89 8.61 2.98
N SER A 8 -3.90 9.43 2.68
CA SER A 8 -5.07 9.68 3.54
C SER A 8 -6.32 8.89 3.12
N PHE A 9 -6.17 7.76 2.41
CA PHE A 9 -7.34 6.95 2.04
C PHE A 9 -7.92 6.20 3.27
N PRO A 10 -9.21 5.86 3.28
CA PRO A 10 -9.87 5.30 4.47
C PRO A 10 -9.28 3.98 4.95
N GLU A 11 -9.29 3.73 6.26
CA GLU A 11 -8.90 2.44 6.87
C GLU A 11 -9.80 1.28 6.43
N SER A 12 -10.99 1.56 5.89
CA SER A 12 -11.85 0.50 5.32
C SER A 12 -11.18 -0.27 4.19
N VAL A 13 -10.16 0.30 3.54
CA VAL A 13 -9.36 -0.39 2.52
C VAL A 13 -8.54 -1.53 3.13
N ASP A 14 -8.15 -1.42 4.40
CA ASP A 14 -7.31 -2.40 5.10
C ASP A 14 -8.04 -3.76 5.22
N ALA A 15 -9.38 -3.76 5.27
CA ALA A 15 -10.21 -4.96 5.30
C ALA A 15 -10.08 -5.83 4.03
N PHE A 16 -9.62 -5.25 2.91
CA PHE A 16 -9.40 -5.93 1.64
C PHE A 16 -7.96 -6.45 1.48
N GLY A 17 -7.11 -6.32 2.52
CA GLY A 17 -5.72 -6.78 2.46
C GLY A 17 -5.58 -8.26 2.11
N ALA A 18 -6.53 -9.10 2.55
CA ALA A 18 -6.56 -10.53 2.24
C ALA A 18 -6.88 -10.84 0.76
N ASP A 19 -7.60 -9.94 0.08
CA ASP A 19 -7.93 -10.05 -1.34
C ASP A 19 -6.87 -9.37 -2.24
N GLY A 20 -5.93 -8.65 -1.62
CA GLY A 20 -4.82 -8.01 -2.29
C GLY A 20 -3.78 -8.99 -2.82
N LYS A 21 -3.03 -8.57 -3.82
CA LYS A 21 -1.85 -9.30 -4.28
C LYS A 21 -0.73 -9.13 -3.26
N VAL A 22 -0.33 -10.24 -2.64
CA VAL A 22 0.77 -10.27 -1.66
C VAL A 22 2.07 -10.74 -2.34
N THR A 23 3.14 -9.99 -2.14
CA THR A 23 4.50 -10.34 -2.63
C THR A 23 5.54 -10.02 -1.57
N GLN A 24 6.69 -10.69 -1.61
CA GLN A 24 7.84 -10.30 -0.79
C GLN A 24 8.76 -9.38 -1.59
N ILE A 25 9.28 -8.34 -0.93
CA ILE A 25 10.26 -7.42 -1.50
C ILE A 25 11.48 -7.32 -0.57
N THR A 26 12.67 -7.20 -1.15
CA THR A 26 13.88 -6.91 -0.40
C THR A 26 14.17 -5.41 -0.47
N GLY A 27 14.19 -4.74 0.68
CA GLY A 27 14.53 -3.33 0.78
C GLY A 27 16.02 -3.07 0.48
N GLY A 28 16.39 -1.80 0.26
CA GLY A 28 17.79 -1.40 0.08
C GLY A 28 18.68 -1.66 1.32
N ASP A 29 18.06 -1.95 2.45
CA ASP A 29 18.66 -2.38 3.71
C ASP A 29 18.83 -3.91 3.84
N ASN A 30 18.52 -4.67 2.79
CA ASN A 30 18.49 -6.15 2.77
C ASN A 30 17.43 -6.78 3.67
N VAL A 31 16.45 -6.01 4.17
CA VAL A 31 15.33 -6.54 4.95
C VAL A 31 14.20 -6.95 4.02
N VAL A 32 13.74 -8.20 4.17
CA VAL A 32 12.58 -8.73 3.43
C VAL A 32 11.29 -8.25 4.08
N ARG A 33 10.40 -7.64 3.30
CA ARG A 33 9.12 -7.09 3.74
C ARG A 33 7.97 -7.66 2.91
N THR A 34 6.78 -7.63 3.48
CA THR A 34 5.57 -8.03 2.76
C THR A 34 4.97 -6.80 2.07
N LYS A 35 4.80 -6.88 0.76
CA LYS A 35 4.10 -5.88 -0.05
C LYS A 35 2.69 -6.37 -0.37
N VAL A 36 1.68 -5.55 -0.10
CA VAL A 36 0.29 -5.80 -0.45
C VAL A 36 -0.18 -4.77 -1.48
N GLU A 37 -0.74 -5.23 -2.59
CA GLU A 37 -1.26 -4.39 -3.67
C GLU A 37 -2.76 -4.68 -3.87
N ILE A 38 -3.62 -3.70 -3.60
CA ILE A 38 -5.08 -3.82 -3.73
C ILE A 38 -5.55 -2.91 -4.87
N PRO A 39 -6.06 -3.45 -5.98
CA PRO A 39 -6.65 -2.64 -7.04
C PRO A 39 -7.90 -1.92 -6.54
N GLY A 40 -8.09 -0.68 -6.96
CA GLY A 40 -9.31 0.06 -6.66
C GLY A 40 -9.30 1.48 -7.20
N SER A 41 -10.21 2.29 -6.69
CA SER A 41 -10.33 3.70 -7.09
C SER A 41 -10.33 4.62 -5.89
N TYR A 42 -9.63 5.73 -5.97
CA TYR A 42 -9.61 6.75 -4.93
C TYR A 42 -9.59 8.15 -5.56
N GLN A 43 -10.43 9.04 -5.04
CA GLN A 43 -10.59 10.41 -5.55
C GLN A 43 -10.82 10.51 -7.07
N GLY A 44 -11.64 9.62 -7.63
CA GLY A 44 -11.98 9.61 -9.05
C GLY A 44 -10.88 9.08 -9.98
N LYS A 45 -9.85 8.43 -9.43
CA LYS A 45 -8.78 7.78 -10.20
C LYS A 45 -8.75 6.30 -9.88
N GLU A 46 -8.59 5.47 -10.90
CA GLU A 46 -8.26 4.06 -10.73
C GLU A 46 -6.78 3.92 -10.34
N GLY A 47 -6.41 2.88 -9.61
CA GLY A 47 -5.06 2.72 -9.11
C GLY A 47 -4.90 1.52 -8.19
N ILE A 48 -3.81 1.52 -7.43
CA ILE A 48 -3.45 0.49 -6.48
C ILE A 48 -3.26 1.13 -5.10
N PHE A 49 -3.91 0.58 -4.07
CA PHE A 49 -3.53 0.82 -2.68
C PHE A 49 -2.37 -0.10 -2.33
N GLU A 50 -1.27 0.49 -1.89
CA GLU A 50 -0.05 -0.21 -1.54
C GLU A 50 0.24 -0.13 -0.05
N TYR A 51 0.66 -1.28 0.46
CA TYR A 51 1.16 -1.43 1.82
C TYR A 51 2.52 -2.11 1.79
N ILE A 52 3.41 -1.68 2.66
CA ILE A 52 4.62 -2.44 2.99
C ILE A 52 4.62 -2.70 4.49
N ILE A 53 4.62 -3.97 4.84
CA ILE A 53 4.55 -4.48 6.20
C ILE A 53 5.95 -5.00 6.57
N GLU A 54 6.43 -4.56 7.73
CA GLU A 54 7.71 -4.97 8.30
C GLU A 54 7.72 -6.47 8.66
N PRO A 55 8.90 -7.07 8.92
CA PRO A 55 9.01 -8.49 9.27
C PRO A 55 8.21 -8.90 10.52
N ASP A 56 7.85 -7.95 11.39
CA ASP A 56 7.02 -8.21 12.57
C ASP A 56 5.55 -8.54 12.23
N GLY A 57 5.14 -8.34 10.98
CA GLY A 57 3.81 -8.64 10.48
C GLY A 57 2.71 -7.68 10.96
N VAL A 58 3.06 -6.63 11.72
CA VAL A 58 2.10 -5.70 12.33
C VAL A 58 2.41 -4.25 11.96
N THR A 59 3.68 -3.88 11.83
CA THR A 59 4.09 -2.52 11.51
C THR A 59 3.98 -2.26 10.01
N CYS A 60 3.11 -1.32 9.63
CA CYS A 60 2.99 -0.82 8.27
C CYS A 60 3.88 0.42 8.10
N ASN A 61 4.97 0.31 7.32
CA ASN A 61 5.93 1.40 7.11
C ASN A 61 5.60 2.27 5.88
N HIS A 62 4.71 1.81 5.02
CA HIS A 62 4.31 2.47 3.77
C HIS A 62 2.84 2.21 3.52
N ARG A 63 2.07 3.28 3.28
CA ARG A 63 0.64 3.23 2.97
C ARG A 63 0.31 4.31 1.95
N LEU A 64 0.11 3.93 0.69
CA LEU A 64 -0.02 4.88 -0.42
C LEU A 64 -1.01 4.39 -1.47
N PHE A 65 -1.88 5.28 -1.96
CA PHE A 65 -2.61 5.05 -3.20
C PHE A 65 -1.80 5.54 -4.41
N ARG A 66 -1.47 4.63 -5.32
CA ARG A 66 -0.84 4.94 -6.62
C ARG A 66 -1.90 4.95 -7.72
N PRO A 67 -2.32 6.13 -8.23
CA PRO A 67 -3.21 6.18 -9.38
C PRO A 67 -2.53 5.58 -10.63
N ASN A 68 -3.31 4.84 -11.41
CA ASN A 68 -3.01 4.55 -12.80
C ASN A 68 -3.06 5.89 -13.56
N LYS A 69 -2.11 6.10 -14.49
CA LYS A 69 -1.82 7.37 -15.17
C LYS A 69 -3.04 8.26 -15.46
#